data_AF-A0A1V2AYB8-F1
#
_entry.id   AF-A0A1V2AYB8-F1
#
_cell.length_a   1.000
_cell.length_b   1.000
_cell.length_c   1.000
_cell.angle_alpha   90.00
_cell.angle_beta   90.00
_cell.angle_gamma   90.00
#
_symmetry.space_group_name_H-M   'P 1'
#
loop_
_entity.id
_entity.type
_entity.pdbx_description
1 polymer ?
#
loop_
_entity_poly.entity_id
_entity_poly.type
_entity_poly.pdbx_seq_one_letter_code
_entity_poly.pdbx_strand_id
1 'polypeptide(L)' 'MCIRMKKGISLSATSTDTGISVYTLHNIEKGKYQHIRILVLFRLAKYYHIMLSDLFEGMD' A
#
# COMPACT_ATOMS: atom_id res chain seq x y z
N MET A 1 7.47 -1.56 4.16
CA MET A 1 6.56 -0.81 5.08
C MET A 1 6.97 0.66 5.26
N CYS A 2 7.25 1.41 4.18
CA CYS A 2 7.90 2.74 4.33
C CYS A 2 7.29 3.90 3.52
N ILE A 3 6.52 3.69 2.45
CA ILE A 3 6.04 4.79 1.60
C ILE A 3 4.97 5.66 2.27
N ARG A 4 3.93 5.02 2.83
CA ARG A 4 2.82 5.74 3.48
C ARG A 4 3.30 6.60 4.65
N MET A 5 4.15 6.02 5.51
CA MET A 5 4.70 6.69 6.69
C MET A 5 5.64 7.84 6.31
N LYS A 6 6.52 7.65 5.29
CA LYS A 6 7.36 8.73 4.75
C LYS A 6 6.54 9.92 4.24
N LYS A 7 5.36 9.67 3.70
CA LYS A 7 4.44 10.71 3.20
C LYS A 7 3.52 11.30 4.29
N GLY A 8 3.62 10.82 5.55
CA GLY A 8 2.76 11.29 6.64
C GLY A 8 1.27 10.94 6.46
N ILE A 9 0.95 9.96 5.63
CA ILE A 9 -0.43 9.59 5.29
C ILE A 9 -0.94 8.56 6.31
N SER A 10 -2.18 8.71 6.80
CA SER A 10 -2.80 7.73 7.66
C SER A 10 -3.33 6.53 6.87
N LEU A 11 -3.44 5.37 7.53
CA LEU A 11 -4.02 4.17 6.89
C LEU A 11 -5.50 4.40 6.48
N SER A 12 -6.22 5.21 7.27
CA SER A 12 -7.61 5.60 6.98
C SER A 12 -7.71 6.48 5.74
N ALA A 13 -6.83 7.47 5.57
CA ALA A 13 -6.80 8.30 4.36
C ALA A 13 -6.55 7.46 3.11
N THR A 14 -5.57 6.54 3.19
CA THR A 14 -5.31 5.59 2.10
C THR A 14 -6.54 4.75 1.78
N SER A 15 -7.26 4.28 2.81
CA SER A 15 -8.47 3.48 2.62
C SER A 15 -9.58 4.25 1.90
N THR A 16 -9.84 5.48 2.34
CA THR A 16 -10.84 6.37 1.73
C THR A 16 -10.53 6.64 0.26
N ASP A 17 -9.28 6.97 -0.06
CA ASP A 17 -8.91 7.40 -1.41
C ASP A 17 -8.77 6.23 -2.41
N THR A 18 -8.36 5.06 -1.92
CA THR A 18 -8.11 3.88 -2.78
C THR A 18 -9.28 2.91 -2.85
N GLY A 19 -10.26 3.05 -1.93
CA GLY A 19 -11.34 2.09 -1.73
C GLY A 19 -10.88 0.72 -1.21
N ILE A 20 -9.65 0.61 -0.75
CA ILE A 20 -9.10 -0.61 -0.15
C ILE A 20 -9.40 -0.58 1.34
N SER A 21 -9.89 -1.68 1.93
CA SER A 21 -10.21 -1.68 3.36
C SER A 21 -8.96 -1.44 4.23
N VAL A 22 -9.12 -0.71 5.34
CA VAL A 22 -8.10 -0.52 6.37
C VAL A 22 -7.49 -1.86 6.80
N TYR A 23 -8.31 -2.90 6.94
CA TYR A 23 -7.88 -4.26 7.27
C TYR A 23 -6.92 -4.85 6.22
N THR A 24 -7.27 -4.72 4.94
CA THR A 24 -6.43 -5.16 3.82
C THR A 24 -5.10 -4.39 3.81
N LEU A 25 -5.13 -3.06 3.93
CA LEU A 25 -3.94 -2.23 3.98
C LEU A 25 -3.03 -2.62 5.16
N HIS A 26 -3.61 -2.87 6.33
CA HIS A 26 -2.87 -3.30 7.51
C HIS A 26 -2.16 -4.63 7.28
N ASN A 27 -2.84 -5.62 6.70
CA ASN A 27 -2.24 -6.91 6.40
C ASN A 27 -1.15 -6.85 5.33
N ILE A 28 -1.30 -5.96 4.34
CA ILE A 28 -0.26 -5.65 3.35
C ILE A 28 0.97 -5.10 4.07
N GLU A 29 0.80 -4.11 4.95
CA GLU A 29 1.93 -3.53 5.69
C GLU A 29 2.62 -4.52 6.62
N LYS A 30 1.87 -5.47 7.19
CA LYS A 30 2.42 -6.54 8.04
C LYS A 30 3.01 -7.72 7.27
N GLY A 31 3.01 -7.68 5.93
CA GLY A 31 3.48 -8.80 5.10
C GLY A 31 2.62 -10.06 5.20
N LYS A 32 1.41 -9.96 5.77
CA LYS A 32 0.49 -11.09 6.00
C LYS A 32 -0.40 -11.41 4.80
N TYR A 33 -0.26 -10.68 3.70
CA TYR A 33 -1.11 -10.82 2.54
C TYR A 33 -0.35 -11.52 1.40
N GLN A 34 -0.38 -12.86 1.38
CA GLN A 34 0.35 -13.69 0.41
C GLN A 34 -0.14 -13.52 -1.05
N HIS A 35 -1.39 -13.07 -1.25
CA HIS A 35 -1.99 -12.93 -2.58
C HIS A 35 -2.58 -11.52 -2.79
N ILE A 36 -1.72 -10.50 -2.80
CA ILE A 36 -2.16 -9.14 -3.17
C ILE A 36 -2.55 -9.14 -4.64
N ARG A 37 -3.80 -8.80 -4.95
CA ARG A 37 -4.25 -8.63 -6.33
C ARG A 37 -3.45 -7.51 -6.98
N ILE A 38 -2.95 -7.71 -8.21
CA ILE A 38 -2.15 -6.71 -8.91
C ILE A 38 -2.85 -5.35 -9.04
N LEU A 39 -4.18 -5.35 -9.15
CA LEU A 39 -5.00 -4.13 -9.17
C LEU A 39 -4.84 -3.28 -7.89
N VAL A 40 -4.67 -3.92 -6.73
CA VAL A 40 -4.44 -3.23 -5.45
C VAL A 40 -3.09 -2.52 -5.47
N LEU A 41 -2.06 -3.18 -6.00
CA LEU A 41 -0.73 -2.59 -6.15
C LEU A 41 -0.76 -1.37 -7.09
N PHE A 42 -1.45 -1.47 -8.23
CA PHE A 42 -1.62 -0.34 -9.15
C PHE A 42 -2.33 0.85 -8.50
N ARG A 43 -3.40 0.60 -7.73
CA ARG A 43 -4.11 1.66 -7.00
C ARG A 43 -3.20 2.35 -5.98
N LEU A 44 -2.41 1.59 -5.24
CA LEU A 44 -1.46 2.12 -4.26
C LEU A 44 -0.33 2.90 -4.93
N ALA A 45 0.27 2.38 -6.00
CA ALA A 45 1.32 3.08 -6.74
C ALA A 45 0.83 4.42 -7.31
N LYS A 46 -0.38 4.41 -7.91
CA LYS A 46 -1.03 5.63 -8.41
C LYS A 46 -1.29 6.62 -7.28
N TYR A 47 -1.85 6.16 -6.16
CA TYR A 47 -2.17 7.02 -5.01
C TYR A 47 -0.93 7.68 -4.42
N TYR A 48 0.17 6.92 -4.26
CA TYR A 48 1.39 7.46 -3.70
C TYR A 48 2.26 8.22 -4.72
N HIS A 49 1.90 8.25 -5.99
CA HIS A 49 2.71 8.82 -7.08
C HIS A 49 4.13 8.21 -7.12
N ILE A 50 4.20 6.89 -7.15
CA ILE A 50 5.44 6.10 -7.17
C ILE A 50 5.40 5.03 -8.27
N MET A 51 6.54 4.41 -8.56
CA MET A 51 6.60 3.23 -9.42
C MET A 51 6.15 1.99 -8.65
N LEU A 52 5.70 0.96 -9.39
CA LEU A 52 5.35 -0.33 -8.78
C LEU A 52 6.55 -0.97 -8.06
N SER A 53 7.76 -0.82 -8.61
CA SER A 53 9.02 -1.30 -8.00
C SER A 53 9.22 -0.76 -6.58
N ASP A 54 8.82 0.49 -6.35
CA ASP A 54 9.03 1.17 -5.07
C ASP A 54 8.18 0.55 -3.95
N LEU A 55 7.06 -0.13 -4.30
CA LEU A 55 6.26 -0.87 -3.33
C LEU A 55 7.00 -2.09 -2.76
N PHE A 56 7.98 -2.61 -3.49
CA PHE A 56 8.76 -3.81 -3.13
C PHE A 56 10.15 -3.47 -2.59
N GLU A 57 10.51 -2.19 -2.52
CA GLU A 57 11.82 -1.76 -2.02
C GLU A 57 12.01 -2.19 -0.56
N GLY A 58 13.06 -2.99 -0.30
CA GLY A 58 13.36 -3.55 1.03
C GLY A 58 12.54 -4.78 1.43
N MET A 59 11.91 -5.47 0.47
CA MET A 59 11.40 -6.83 0.66
C MET A 59 12.50 -7.83 0.26
N ASP A 60 13.33 -8.24 1.24
CA ASP A 60 14.19 -9.43 1.14
C ASP A 60 13.37 -10.72 1.34
#